data_AF-A0A3D2UL94-F1
#
_entry.id   AF-A0A3D2UL94-F1
#
_cell.length_a   1.000
_cell.length_b   1.000
_cell.length_c   1.000
_cell.angle_alpha   90.00
_cell.angle_beta   90.00
_cell.angle_gamma   90.00
#
_symmetry.space_group_name_H-M   'P 1'
#
loop_
_entity.id
_entity.type
_entity.pdbx_description
1 polymer ?
#
loop_
_entity_poly.entity_id
_entity_poly.type
_entity_poly.pdbx_seq_one_letter_code
_entity_poly.pdbx_strand_id
1 'polypeptide(L)'
;RAKKFGFKILVACKANLLHRLGNQKLKRIGIFKVRPTFHSPLRWYYINRNRIIMHSLYAFRYPYWAIYDFMSGCYLMMKMLLFEDQKSRKIFAFFLGVVDGIFGRMGQITAYREAQVSGRK
;
A
#
# COMPACT_ATOMS: atom_id res chain seq x y z
N ARG A 1 3.37 16.06 -7.24
CA ARG A 1 3.71 16.64 -8.57
C ARG A 1 2.90 17.91 -8.89
N ALA A 2 1.59 17.85 -9.14
CA ALA A 2 0.78 19.01 -9.55
C ALA A 2 0.93 20.25 -8.65
N LYS A 3 0.85 20.08 -7.32
CA LYS A 3 1.09 21.18 -6.35
C LYS A 3 2.46 21.86 -6.48
N LYS A 4 3.50 21.16 -6.96
CA LYS A 4 4.84 21.76 -7.18
C LYS A 4 4.80 22.82 -8.29
N PHE A 5 3.92 22.64 -9.28
CA PHE A 5 3.73 23.56 -10.40
C PHE A 5 2.62 24.60 -10.14
N GLY A 6 2.16 24.77 -8.90
CA GLY A 6 1.14 25.77 -8.56
C GLY A 6 -0.31 25.36 -8.85
N PHE A 7 -0.53 24.15 -9.36
CA PHE A 7 -1.90 23.66 -9.60
C PHE A 7 -2.65 23.33 -8.30
N LYS A 8 -3.93 23.69 -8.27
CA LYS A 8 -4.86 23.30 -7.20
C LYS A 8 -5.47 21.92 -7.50
N ILE A 9 -5.66 21.12 -6.45
CA ILE A 9 -6.35 19.82 -6.54
C ILE A 9 -7.77 20.04 -6.02
N LEU A 10 -8.76 19.89 -6.88
CA LEU A 10 -10.19 20.01 -6.55
C LEU A 10 -10.86 18.64 -6.67
N VAL A 11 -11.85 18.38 -5.82
CA VAL A 11 -12.65 17.13 -5.84
C VAL A 11 -14.08 17.48 -6.20
N ALA A 12 -14.60 16.91 -7.30
CA ALA A 12 -15.98 17.11 -7.72
C ALA A 12 -16.90 16.11 -6.99
N CYS A 13 -17.45 16.49 -5.84
CA CYS A 13 -18.22 15.59 -4.96
C CYS A 13 -19.46 14.97 -5.60
N LYS A 14 -20.00 15.57 -6.67
CA LYS A 14 -21.17 15.03 -7.41
C LYS A 14 -20.79 14.11 -8.56
N ALA A 15 -19.52 14.07 -8.96
CA ALA A 15 -19.03 13.20 -10.02
C ALA A 15 -18.72 11.82 -9.43
N ASN A 16 -19.72 10.94 -9.42
CA ASN A 16 -19.58 9.58 -8.88
C ASN A 16 -19.08 8.61 -9.95
N LEU A 17 -17.99 7.89 -9.64
CA LEU A 17 -17.50 6.79 -10.47
C LEU A 17 -17.87 5.46 -9.81
N LEU A 18 -18.62 4.61 -10.51
CA LEU A 18 -18.88 3.24 -10.06
C LEU A 18 -17.58 2.44 -10.14
N HIS A 19 -17.03 2.09 -8.98
CA HIS A 19 -15.76 1.36 -8.88
C HIS A 19 -15.77 0.37 -7.71
N ARG A 20 -14.99 -0.71 -7.85
CA ARG A 20 -14.80 -1.70 -6.78
C ARG A 20 -13.52 -1.38 -6.01
N LEU A 21 -13.62 -1.15 -4.72
CA LEU A 21 -12.48 -0.88 -3.81
C LEU A 21 -11.64 -2.15 -3.48
N GLY A 22 -11.75 -3.21 -4.30
CA GLY A 22 -11.05 -4.49 -4.15
C GLY A 22 -11.90 -5.59 -3.50
N ASN A 23 -11.26 -6.39 -2.65
CA ASN A 23 -11.82 -7.56 -1.95
C ASN A 23 -11.93 -7.31 -0.43
N GLN A 24 -12.42 -6.13 -0.03
CA GLN A 24 -12.69 -5.86 1.37
C GLN A 24 -13.80 -6.80 1.87
N LYS A 25 -13.51 -7.58 2.91
CA LYS A 25 -14.53 -8.39 3.61
C LYS A 25 -14.77 -7.79 4.98
N LEU A 26 -16.03 -7.67 5.38
CA LEU A 26 -16.38 -7.26 6.73
C LEU A 26 -16.07 -8.42 7.70
N LYS A 27 -15.23 -8.18 8.71
CA LYS A 27 -15.03 -9.09 9.84
C LYS A 27 -15.48 -8.41 11.13
N ARG A 28 -16.16 -9.16 12.01
CA ARG A 28 -16.57 -8.71 13.34
C ARG A 28 -15.65 -9.36 14.37
N ILE A 29 -15.17 -8.56 15.31
CA ILE A 29 -14.41 -9.03 16.48
C ILE A 29 -15.06 -8.39 17.70
N GLY A 30 -15.88 -9.16 18.40
CA GLY A 30 -16.78 -8.64 19.43
C GLY A 30 -17.66 -7.53 18.87
N ILE A 31 -17.63 -6.36 19.52
CA ILE A 31 -18.40 -5.16 19.15
C ILE A 31 -17.77 -4.40 17.96
N PHE A 32 -16.49 -4.65 17.66
CA PHE A 32 -15.76 -3.92 16.62
C PHE A 32 -16.00 -4.50 15.22
N LYS A 33 -16.32 -3.62 14.27
CA LYS A 33 -16.41 -3.94 12.83
C LYS A 33 -15.10 -3.54 12.15
N VAL A 34 -14.33 -4.52 11.69
CA VAL A 34 -13.09 -4.28 10.93
C VAL A 34 -13.33 -4.69 9.47
N ARG A 35 -12.82 -3.89 8.53
CA ARG A 35 -12.82 -4.21 7.11
C ARG A 35 -11.39 -4.46 6.64
N PRO A 36 -10.80 -5.64 6.91
CA PRO A 36 -9.51 -5.99 6.33
C PRO A 36 -9.61 -5.99 4.80
N THR A 37 -8.53 -5.52 4.17
CA THR A 37 -8.45 -5.31 2.72
C THR A 37 -8.11 -6.58 1.95
N PHE A 38 -7.61 -7.62 2.64
CA PHE A 38 -7.20 -8.91 2.07
C PHE A 38 -6.34 -8.75 0.82
N HIS A 39 -5.38 -7.83 0.88
CA HIS A 39 -4.49 -7.56 -0.22
C HIS A 39 -3.61 -8.78 -0.50
N SER A 40 -3.43 -9.13 -1.78
CA SER A 40 -2.50 -10.18 -2.16
C SER A 40 -1.06 -9.79 -1.75
N PRO A 41 -0.17 -10.76 -1.51
CA PRO A 41 1.25 -10.47 -1.28
C PRO A 41 1.85 -9.56 -2.35
N LEU A 42 1.48 -9.78 -3.63
CA LEU A 42 1.92 -8.93 -4.74
C LEU A 42 1.48 -7.46 -4.58
N ARG A 43 0.26 -7.22 -4.08
CA ARG A 43 -0.21 -5.87 -3.80
C ARG A 43 0.53 -5.24 -2.62
N TRP A 44 0.88 -6.02 -1.60
CA TRP A 44 1.75 -5.57 -0.51
C TRP A 44 3.13 -5.15 -1.02
N TYR A 45 3.71 -5.89 -1.96
CA TYR A 45 4.96 -5.49 -2.62
C TYR A 45 4.84 -4.11 -3.29
N TYR A 46 3.87 -3.91 -4.18
CA TYR A 46 3.74 -2.66 -4.94
C TYR A 46 3.39 -1.46 -4.06
N ILE A 47 2.52 -1.62 -3.05
CA ILE A 47 2.16 -0.53 -2.13
C ILE A 47 3.42 0.00 -1.44
N ASN A 48 4.24 -0.89 -0.89
CA ASN A 48 5.40 -0.48 -0.11
C ASN A 48 6.54 0.04 -1.00
N ARG A 49 6.77 -0.59 -2.16
CA ARG A 49 7.72 -0.08 -3.15
C ARG A 49 7.38 1.34 -3.60
N ASN A 50 6.12 1.57 -3.98
CA ASN A 50 5.67 2.87 -4.46
C ASN A 50 5.66 3.91 -3.33
N ARG A 51 5.33 3.50 -2.10
CA ARG A 51 5.41 4.36 -0.92
C ARG A 51 6.81 4.91 -0.71
N ILE A 52 7.84 4.06 -0.71
CA ILE A 52 9.23 4.51 -0.53
C ILE A 52 9.61 5.58 -1.55
N ILE A 53 9.22 5.39 -2.81
CA ILE A 53 9.52 6.35 -3.87
C ILE A 53 8.74 7.65 -3.71
N MET A 54 7.48 7.58 -3.29
CA MET A 54 6.71 8.78 -2.99
C MET A 54 7.29 9.55 -1.80
N HIS A 55 7.82 8.85 -0.79
CA HIS A 55 8.52 9.47 0.33
C HIS A 55 9.84 10.11 -0.13
N SER A 56 10.66 9.43 -0.93
CA SER A 56 11.92 10.01 -1.43
C SER A 56 11.69 11.26 -2.29
N LEU A 57 10.59 11.31 -3.05
CA LEU A 57 10.24 12.46 -3.89
C LEU A 57 9.63 13.64 -3.13
N TYR A 58 8.88 13.39 -2.05
CA TYR A 58 7.97 14.39 -1.49
C TYR A 58 8.00 14.55 0.02
N ALA A 59 8.64 13.67 0.80
CA ALA A 59 8.56 13.71 2.25
C ALA A 59 9.11 15.01 2.85
N PHE A 60 10.28 15.47 2.39
CA PHE A 60 10.88 16.72 2.87
C PHE A 60 10.03 17.96 2.54
N ARG A 61 9.34 17.96 1.40
CA ARG A 61 8.51 19.11 0.99
C ARG A 61 7.12 19.09 1.63
N TYR A 62 6.62 17.91 1.99
CA TYR A 62 5.29 17.72 2.56
C TYR A 62 5.35 16.78 3.78
N PRO A 63 5.99 17.20 4.88
CA PRO A 63 6.28 16.32 6.02
C PRO A 63 5.01 15.81 6.71
N TYR A 64 3.98 16.65 6.86
CA TYR A 64 2.69 16.24 7.43
C TYR A 64 2.01 15.13 6.63
N TRP A 65 2.09 15.19 5.29
CA TRP A 65 1.58 14.13 4.44
C TRP A 65 2.39 12.84 4.60
N ALA A 66 3.72 12.94 4.67
CA ALA A 66 4.58 11.78 4.84
C ALA A 66 4.35 11.09 6.19
N ILE A 67 4.21 11.86 7.28
CA ILE A 67 3.87 11.34 8.60
C ILE A 67 2.51 10.64 8.57
N TYR A 68 1.50 11.27 7.98
CA TYR A 68 0.17 10.67 7.83
C TYR A 68 0.22 9.36 7.04
N ASP A 69 0.92 9.31 5.90
CA ASP A 69 1.05 8.10 5.10
C ASP A 69 1.84 7.00 5.83
N PHE A 70 2.87 7.37 6.59
CA PHE A 70 3.61 6.44 7.44
C PHE A 70 2.69 5.81 8.50
N MET A 71 1.95 6.64 9.24
CA MET A 71 1.01 6.17 10.27
C MET A 71 -0.10 5.30 9.66
N SER A 72 -0.64 5.69 8.51
CA SER A 72 -1.60 4.89 7.74
C SER A 72 -1.00 3.54 7.31
N GLY A 73 0.27 3.53 6.90
CA GLY A 73 1.03 2.32 6.60
C GLY A 73 1.18 1.38 7.78
N CYS A 74 1.60 1.89 8.94
CA CYS A 74 1.71 1.13 10.18
C CYS A 74 0.35 0.55 10.60
N TYR A 75 -0.71 1.35 10.50
CA TYR A 75 -2.07 0.89 10.79
C TYR A 75 -2.53 -0.24 9.86
N LEU A 76 -2.23 -0.14 8.56
CA LEU A 76 -2.54 -1.20 7.60
C LEU A 76 -1.74 -2.48 7.90
N MET A 77 -0.46 -2.33 8.25
CA MET A 77 0.40 -3.47 8.63
C MET A 77 -0.12 -4.16 9.89
N MET A 78 -0.50 -3.40 10.91
CA MET A 78 -1.12 -3.93 12.13
C MET A 78 -2.41 -4.71 11.82
N LYS A 79 -3.29 -4.18 10.97
CA LYS A 79 -4.50 -4.91 10.52
C LYS A 79 -4.17 -6.22 9.82
N MET A 80 -3.16 -6.23 8.96
CA MET A 80 -2.72 -7.44 8.27
C MET A 80 -2.20 -8.49 9.26
N LEU A 81 -1.39 -8.08 10.23
CA LEU A 81 -0.86 -8.96 11.27
C LEU A 81 -1.96 -9.55 12.16
N LEU A 82 -3.00 -8.78 12.47
CA LEU A 82 -4.08 -9.23 13.34
C LEU A 82 -5.14 -10.08 12.63
N PHE A 83 -5.50 -9.75 11.38
CA PHE A 83 -6.76 -10.24 10.79
C PHE A 83 -6.62 -10.98 9.47
N GLU A 84 -5.45 -10.95 8.83
CA GLU A 84 -5.26 -11.57 7.53
C GLU A 84 -4.40 -12.84 7.60
N ASP A 85 -4.68 -13.76 6.68
CA ASP A 85 -3.92 -14.99 6.49
C ASP A 85 -2.65 -14.73 5.65
N GLN A 86 -1.76 -15.73 5.56
CA GLN A 86 -0.49 -15.66 4.82
C GLN A 86 0.43 -14.50 5.28
N LYS A 87 0.46 -14.23 6.58
CA LYS A 87 1.20 -13.11 7.20
C LYS A 87 2.67 -13.10 6.79
N SER A 88 3.34 -14.25 6.87
CA SER A 88 4.76 -14.40 6.51
C SER A 88 5.05 -13.95 5.07
N ARG A 89 4.22 -14.37 4.10
CA ARG A 89 4.38 -13.97 2.69
C ARG A 89 4.13 -12.48 2.48
N LYS A 90 3.15 -11.90 3.18
CA LYS A 90 2.86 -10.46 3.09
C LYS A 90 3.96 -9.62 3.71
N ILE A 91 4.53 -10.07 4.83
CA ILE A 91 5.70 -9.45 5.47
C ILE A 91 6.90 -9.53 4.54
N PHE A 92 7.18 -10.69 3.95
CA PHE A 92 8.24 -10.83 2.96
C PHE A 92 8.04 -9.89 1.76
N ALA A 93 6.83 -9.85 1.20
CA ALA A 93 6.50 -8.96 0.10
C ALA A 93 6.64 -7.48 0.46
N PHE A 94 6.25 -7.11 1.69
CA PHE A 94 6.47 -5.76 2.24
C PHE A 94 7.96 -5.40 2.20
N PHE A 95 8.82 -6.24 2.79
CA PHE A 95 10.26 -5.97 2.85
C PHE A 95 10.90 -5.95 1.47
N LEU A 96 10.54 -6.90 0.60
CA LEU A 96 11.02 -6.92 -0.78
C LEU A 96 10.63 -5.64 -1.53
N GLY A 97 9.41 -5.16 -1.32
CA GLY A 97 8.90 -3.91 -1.88
C GLY A 97 9.69 -2.70 -1.37
N VAL A 98 9.97 -2.64 -0.06
CA VAL A 98 10.78 -1.56 0.53
C VAL A 98 12.18 -1.55 -0.07
N VAL A 99 12.85 -2.70 -0.12
CA VAL A 99 14.19 -2.85 -0.69
C VAL A 99 14.22 -2.39 -2.16
N ASP A 100 13.29 -2.88 -2.97
CA ASP A 100 13.21 -2.48 -4.38
C ASP A 100 12.86 -1.00 -4.56
N GLY A 101 12.06 -0.42 -3.65
CA GLY A 101 11.76 1.00 -3.63
C GLY A 101 12.99 1.85 -3.32
N ILE A 102 13.83 1.42 -2.38
CA ILE A 102 15.10 2.08 -2.03
C ILE A 102 16.06 2.04 -3.23
N PHE A 103 16.15 0.89 -3.91
CA PHE A 103 16.98 0.73 -5.12
C PHE A 103 16.35 1.32 -6.39
N GLY A 104 15.17 1.96 -6.30
CA GLY A 104 14.50 2.57 -7.44
C GLY A 104 14.05 1.58 -8.54
N ARG A 105 13.90 0.29 -8.22
CA ARG A 105 13.49 -0.74 -9.19
C ARG A 105 12.01 -0.62 -9.53
N MET A 106 11.73 0.14 -10.58
CA MET A 106 10.37 0.45 -11.03
C MET A 106 9.91 -0.41 -12.20
N GLY A 107 8.62 -0.33 -12.50
CA GLY A 107 7.97 -1.14 -13.54
C GLY A 107 7.31 -2.39 -12.98
N GLN A 108 7.07 -3.36 -13.86
CA GLN A 108 6.51 -4.65 -13.49
C GLN A 108 7.55 -5.48 -12.74
N ILE A 109 7.09 -6.20 -11.71
CA ILE A 109 7.93 -7.16 -10.99
C ILE A 109 8.41 -8.25 -11.98
N THR A 110 9.66 -8.67 -11.86
CA THR A 110 10.18 -9.80 -12.66
C THR A 110 9.49 -11.10 -12.24
N ALA A 111 9.26 -12.02 -13.18
CA ALA A 111 8.67 -13.33 -12.91
C ALA A 111 9.33 -14.08 -11.73
N TYR A 112 10.66 -14.01 -11.62
CA TYR A 112 11.41 -14.57 -10.48
C TYR A 112 10.96 -14.01 -9.12
N ARG A 113 10.87 -12.68 -9.01
CA ARG A 113 10.44 -12.01 -7.76
C ARG A 113 8.94 -12.21 -7.50
N GLU A 114 8.14 -12.29 -8.56
CA GLU A 114 6.71 -12.61 -8.45
C GLU A 114 6.50 -14.01 -7.88
N ALA A 115 7.27 -15.00 -8.32
CA ALA A 115 7.25 -16.35 -7.77
C ALA A 115 7.60 -16.35 -6.28
N GLN A 116 8.64 -15.61 -5.88
CA GLN A 116 9.04 -15.46 -4.47
C GLN A 116 7.92 -14.85 -3.61
N VAL A 117 7.22 -13.82 -4.12
CA VAL A 117 6.16 -13.12 -3.39
C VAL A 117 4.86 -13.91 -3.34
N SER A 118 4.50 -14.56 -4.44
CA SER A 118 3.26 -15.36 -4.56
C SER A 118 3.38 -16.73 -3.88
N GLY A 119 4.60 -17.21 -3.67
CA GLY A 119 4.87 -18.56 -3.15
C GLY A 119 4.47 -19.66 -4.14
N ARG A 120 4.46 -19.34 -5.44
CA ARG A 120 4.42 -20.33 -6.52
C ARG A 120 5.85 -20.86 -6.69
N LYS A 121 6.04 -22.15 -6.44
CA LYS A 121 7.25 -22.87 -6.86
C LYS A 121 7.23 -23.02 -8.37
#